data_AF-A0A9P9SPD6-F1
#
_entry.id   AF-A0A9P9SPD6-F1
#
_cell.length_a   1.000
_cell.length_b   1.000
_cell.length_c   1.000
_cell.angle_alpha   90.00
_cell.angle_beta   90.00
_cell.angle_gamma   90.00
#
_symmetry.space_group_name_H-M   'P 1'
#
loop_
_entity.id
_entity.type
_entity.pdbx_description
1 polymer ?
#
loop_
_entity_poly.entity_id
_entity_poly.type
_entity_poly.pdbx_seq_one_letter_code
_entity_poly.pdbx_strand_id
1 'polypeptide(L)'
;MCESSHCSSHEIIAQVDTWPYYEDDPTAYKQFLRDCFSFMIDGIAKPSIDEEKYLITLHCADEFDARTKAVEEALLIGHHANAYPSLRVWQNERYPVYAADRQHIFNVDGSGVDVIGARSFAVYLTAWTNTSEGRKYWVQRRGWNKTLLPESNQGAPAYTHHTQYVYEIELDEDYTLSGSTEEVAEFNS
;
A
#
# COMPACT_ATOMS: atom_id res chain seq x y z
N MET A 1 14.49 33.68 -4.45
CA MET A 1 13.53 33.62 -3.33
C MET A 1 12.32 32.87 -3.85
N CYS A 2 12.07 31.66 -3.36
CA CYS A 2 10.92 30.85 -3.77
C CYS A 2 9.87 30.97 -2.66
N GLU A 3 8.72 31.57 -2.97
CA GLU A 3 7.58 31.62 -2.06
C GLU A 3 7.02 30.20 -1.90
N SER A 4 6.83 29.80 -0.65
CA SER A 4 6.26 28.52 -0.26
C SER A 4 4.80 28.43 -0.72
N SER A 5 4.54 27.66 -1.78
CA SER A 5 3.19 27.26 -2.17
C SER A 5 2.56 26.46 -1.03
N HIS A 6 1.71 27.09 -0.24
CA HIS A 6 0.93 26.44 0.80
C HIS A 6 -0.10 25.54 0.14
N CYS A 7 0.09 24.23 0.20
CA CYS A 7 -0.90 23.23 -0.18
C CYS A 7 -1.88 23.06 1.00
N SER A 8 -3.16 23.32 0.77
CA SER A 8 -4.23 23.07 1.73
C SER A 8 -4.47 21.57 1.92
N SER A 9 -5.11 21.20 3.03
CA SER A 9 -5.52 19.80 3.28
C SER A 9 -6.38 19.23 2.15
N HIS A 10 -7.24 20.05 1.55
CA HIS A 10 -8.07 19.65 0.41
C HIS A 10 -7.25 19.37 -0.85
N GLU A 11 -6.24 20.19 -1.12
CA GLU A 11 -5.35 19.97 -2.27
C GLU A 11 -4.52 18.69 -2.10
N ILE A 12 -4.11 18.35 -0.87
CA ILE A 12 -3.42 17.08 -0.59
C ILE A 12 -4.36 15.91 -0.83
N ILE A 13 -5.59 15.96 -0.31
CA ILE A 13 -6.59 14.91 -0.52
C ILE A 13 -6.83 14.71 -2.02
N ALA A 14 -7.03 15.80 -2.77
CA ALA A 14 -7.24 15.73 -4.21
C ALA A 14 -6.04 15.19 -5.00
N GLN A 15 -4.81 15.28 -4.46
CA GLN A 15 -3.62 14.70 -5.07
C GLN A 15 -3.48 13.20 -4.81
N VAL A 16 -3.92 12.71 -3.64
CA VAL A 16 -3.76 11.29 -3.26
C VAL A 16 -4.97 10.45 -3.65
N ASP A 17 -6.17 11.01 -3.63
CA ASP A 17 -7.42 10.34 -3.99
C ASP A 17 -7.87 10.79 -5.39
N THR A 18 -7.12 10.32 -6.39
CA THR A 18 -7.42 10.57 -7.81
C THR A 18 -8.25 9.44 -8.43
N TRP A 19 -8.70 8.49 -7.62
CA TRP A 19 -9.47 7.35 -8.08
C TRP A 19 -10.85 7.81 -8.56
N PRO A 20 -11.25 7.48 -9.81
CA PRO A 20 -12.57 7.88 -10.29
C PRO A 20 -13.62 6.95 -9.70
N TYR A 21 -14.35 7.35 -8.66
CA TYR A 21 -15.42 6.51 -8.10
C TYR A 21 -16.60 6.39 -9.06
N TYR A 22 -17.20 5.20 -9.13
CA TYR A 22 -18.32 4.94 -10.04
C TYR A 22 -19.53 5.81 -9.70
N GLU A 23 -19.76 6.04 -8.40
CA GLU A 23 -20.86 6.83 -7.87
C GLU A 23 -20.77 8.31 -8.28
N ASP A 24 -19.55 8.83 -8.45
CA ASP A 24 -19.30 10.22 -8.81
C ASP A 24 -19.37 10.45 -10.32
N ASP A 25 -18.67 9.63 -11.11
CA ASP A 25 -18.69 9.66 -12.57
C ASP A 25 -18.53 8.25 -13.17
N PRO A 26 -19.65 7.58 -13.52
CA PRO A 26 -19.62 6.26 -14.14
C PRO A 26 -18.88 6.20 -15.48
N THR A 27 -18.78 7.34 -16.20
CA THR A 27 -18.10 7.39 -17.50
C THR A 27 -16.60 7.44 -17.31
N ALA A 28 -16.11 8.31 -16.42
CA ALA A 28 -14.71 8.40 -16.07
C ALA A 28 -14.19 7.08 -15.46
N TYR A 29 -14.95 6.46 -14.55
CA TYR A 29 -14.61 5.15 -13.99
C TYR A 29 -14.48 4.07 -15.07
N LYS A 30 -15.48 3.94 -15.95
CA LYS A 30 -15.43 2.97 -17.05
C LYS A 30 -14.28 3.26 -18.01
N GLN A 31 -13.96 4.52 -18.26
CA GLN A 31 -12.85 4.89 -19.12
C GLN A 31 -11.51 4.53 -18.48
N PHE A 32 -11.35 4.78 -17.19
CA PHE A 32 -10.16 4.40 -16.41
C PHE A 32 -9.95 2.88 -16.41
N LEU A 33 -11.02 2.10 -16.24
CA LEU A 33 -10.93 0.64 -16.23
C LEU A 33 -10.69 -0.01 -17.60
N ARG A 34 -10.78 0.71 -18.73
CA ARG A 34 -10.56 0.11 -20.06
C ARG A 34 -9.15 -0.46 -20.25
N ASP A 35 -8.18 0.04 -19.51
CA ASP A 35 -6.80 -0.41 -19.59
C ASP A 35 -6.43 -1.37 -18.43
N CYS A 36 -7.42 -1.76 -17.62
CA CYS A 36 -7.26 -2.66 -16.48
C CYS A 36 -8.00 -3.97 -16.71
N PHE A 37 -7.42 -5.06 -16.22
CA PHE A 37 -8.12 -6.33 -16.11
C PHE A 37 -8.49 -6.58 -14.65
N SER A 38 -9.73 -7.03 -14.41
CA SER A 38 -10.15 -7.60 -13.14
C SER A 38 -9.39 -8.90 -12.90
N PHE A 39 -8.73 -9.02 -11.75
CA PHE A 39 -8.01 -10.24 -11.36
C PHE A 39 -8.91 -11.14 -10.52
N MET A 40 -9.16 -12.35 -11.00
CA MET A 40 -9.97 -13.38 -10.35
C MET A 40 -9.16 -14.64 -10.12
N ILE A 41 -9.55 -15.42 -9.12
CA ILE A 41 -9.03 -16.77 -8.90
C ILE A 41 -10.20 -17.73 -8.97
N ASP A 42 -10.11 -18.72 -9.84
CA ASP A 42 -11.14 -19.74 -10.06
C ASP A 42 -10.46 -21.06 -10.42
N GLY A 43 -10.62 -22.09 -9.57
CA GLY A 43 -10.39 -23.52 -9.81
C GLY A 43 -9.32 -24.01 -10.83
N ILE A 44 -9.44 -25.30 -11.21
CA ILE A 44 -8.40 -26.00 -11.99
C ILE A 44 -8.58 -25.78 -13.50
N ALA A 45 -7.74 -24.93 -14.09
CA ALA A 45 -7.41 -24.80 -15.51
C ALA A 45 -6.13 -23.95 -15.71
N LYS A 46 -5.86 -23.41 -16.92
CA LYS A 46 -4.75 -22.47 -17.22
C LYS A 46 -5.22 -21.02 -17.10
N PRO A 47 -4.37 -20.04 -16.73
CA PRO A 47 -4.76 -18.64 -16.69
C PRO A 47 -5.44 -18.23 -17.99
N SER A 48 -6.64 -17.66 -17.89
CA SER A 48 -7.45 -17.25 -19.03
C SER A 48 -7.64 -15.74 -19.00
N ILE A 49 -7.46 -15.12 -20.16
CA ILE A 49 -7.74 -13.71 -20.38
C ILE A 49 -9.05 -13.63 -21.17
N ASP A 50 -10.06 -13.01 -20.60
CA ASP A 50 -11.27 -12.61 -21.30
C ASP A 50 -11.15 -11.12 -21.62
N GLU A 51 -10.71 -10.80 -22.83
CA GLU A 51 -10.50 -9.42 -23.28
C GLU A 51 -11.81 -8.65 -23.46
N GLU A 52 -12.93 -9.35 -23.73
CA GLU A 52 -14.24 -8.70 -23.84
C GLU A 52 -14.77 -8.27 -22.46
N LYS A 53 -14.49 -9.08 -21.43
CA LYS A 53 -14.89 -8.80 -20.05
C LYS A 53 -13.80 -8.13 -19.21
N TYR A 54 -12.64 -7.87 -19.79
CA TYR A 54 -11.46 -7.38 -19.08
C TYR A 54 -11.18 -8.22 -17.81
N LEU A 55 -11.12 -9.54 -17.96
CA LEU A 55 -10.95 -10.47 -16.85
C LEU A 55 -9.67 -11.30 -17.03
N ILE A 56 -8.79 -11.28 -16.03
CA ILE A 56 -7.72 -12.26 -15.87
C ILE A 56 -8.16 -13.22 -14.78
N THR A 57 -8.28 -14.50 -15.12
CA THR A 57 -8.56 -15.56 -14.14
C THR A 57 -7.32 -16.41 -13.96
N LEU A 58 -6.75 -16.43 -12.76
CA LEU A 58 -5.72 -17.38 -12.39
C LEU A 58 -6.39 -18.68 -11.98
N HIS A 59 -6.22 -19.67 -12.84
CA HIS A 59 -6.71 -21.00 -12.58
C HIS A 59 -5.63 -21.81 -11.86
N CYS A 60 -5.95 -22.29 -10.66
CA CYS A 60 -5.05 -23.03 -9.78
C CYS A 60 -5.85 -23.97 -8.86
N ALA A 61 -5.16 -24.93 -8.23
CA ALA A 61 -5.83 -25.85 -7.32
C ALA A 61 -6.48 -25.11 -6.13
N ASP A 62 -7.57 -25.66 -5.60
CA ASP A 62 -8.38 -25.05 -4.52
C ASP A 62 -7.68 -25.01 -3.15
N GLU A 63 -6.36 -25.24 -3.11
CA GLU A 63 -5.55 -25.21 -1.89
C GLU A 63 -4.77 -23.90 -1.77
N PHE A 64 -4.72 -23.35 -0.55
CA PHE A 64 -4.08 -22.07 -0.24
C PHE A 64 -2.62 -21.98 -0.74
N ASP A 65 -1.82 -23.02 -0.48
CA ASP A 65 -0.41 -23.06 -0.86
C ASP A 65 -0.24 -23.16 -2.38
N ALA A 66 -1.15 -23.89 -3.05
CA ALA A 66 -1.13 -24.00 -4.51
C ALA A 66 -1.46 -22.66 -5.18
N ARG A 67 -2.43 -21.91 -4.64
CA ARG A 67 -2.75 -20.55 -5.11
C ARG A 67 -1.57 -19.60 -4.91
N THR A 68 -0.99 -19.60 -3.70
CA THR A 68 0.18 -18.79 -3.35
C THR A 68 1.33 -19.05 -4.33
N LYS A 69 1.64 -20.31 -4.58
CA LYS A 69 2.71 -20.71 -5.51
C LYS A 69 2.40 -20.30 -6.95
N ALA A 70 1.17 -20.48 -7.42
CA ALA A 70 0.78 -20.12 -8.78
C ALA A 70 0.90 -18.61 -9.05
N VAL A 71 0.49 -17.78 -8.08
CA VAL A 71 0.66 -16.32 -8.15
C VAL A 71 2.14 -15.95 -8.13
N GLU A 72 2.92 -16.56 -7.24
CA GLU A 72 4.38 -16.33 -7.14
C GLU A 72 5.09 -16.65 -8.46
N GLU A 73 4.82 -17.81 -9.06
CA GLU A 73 5.40 -18.21 -10.35
C GLU A 73 5.03 -17.24 -11.48
N ALA A 74 3.78 -16.76 -11.52
CA ALA A 74 3.34 -15.78 -12.51
C ALA A 74 4.05 -14.42 -12.34
N LEU A 75 4.19 -13.95 -11.10
CA LEU A 75 4.86 -12.68 -10.80
C LEU A 75 6.38 -12.75 -11.02
N LEU A 76 7.01 -13.92 -10.80
CA LEU A 76 8.43 -14.12 -11.07
C LEU A 76 8.76 -13.96 -12.55
N ILE A 77 7.86 -14.33 -13.47
CA ILE A 77 8.02 -14.04 -14.90
C ILE A 77 8.13 -12.52 -15.12
N GLY A 78 7.24 -11.74 -14.50
CA GLY A 78 7.26 -10.28 -14.56
C GLY A 78 8.49 -9.66 -13.89
N HIS A 79 8.92 -10.21 -12.76
CA HIS A 79 10.15 -9.83 -12.05
C HIS A 79 11.38 -10.02 -12.94
N HIS A 80 11.57 -11.21 -13.51
CA HIS A 80 12.71 -11.50 -14.39
C HIS A 80 12.70 -10.66 -15.68
N ALA A 81 11.52 -10.25 -16.15
CA ALA A 81 11.36 -9.37 -17.30
C ALA A 81 11.46 -7.87 -16.96
N ASN A 82 11.55 -7.49 -15.67
CA ASN A 82 11.40 -6.10 -15.20
C ASN A 82 10.13 -5.42 -15.74
N ALA A 83 9.04 -6.17 -15.85
CA ALA A 83 7.81 -5.76 -16.55
C ALA A 83 7.09 -4.58 -15.87
N TYR A 84 7.25 -4.42 -14.55
CA TYR A 84 6.63 -3.36 -13.78
C TYR A 84 7.61 -2.80 -12.74
N PRO A 85 7.58 -1.48 -12.42
CA PRO A 85 8.52 -0.88 -11.46
C PRO A 85 8.56 -1.57 -10.09
N SER A 86 7.41 -1.94 -9.52
CA SER A 86 7.36 -2.61 -8.21
C SER A 86 8.01 -4.00 -8.23
N LEU A 87 7.89 -4.73 -9.36
CA LEU A 87 8.49 -6.06 -9.54
C LEU A 87 10.00 -6.03 -9.76
N ARG A 88 10.67 -4.88 -9.82
CA ARG A 88 12.14 -4.82 -9.99
C ARG A 88 12.88 -5.32 -8.75
N VAL A 89 12.25 -5.25 -7.58
CA VAL A 89 12.80 -5.72 -6.31
C VAL A 89 11.84 -6.76 -5.75
N TRP A 90 12.32 -8.00 -5.63
CA TRP A 90 11.59 -9.04 -4.92
C TRP A 90 11.79 -8.85 -3.42
N GLN A 91 10.72 -8.59 -2.67
CA GLN A 91 10.84 -8.13 -1.28
C GLN A 91 11.09 -9.29 -0.31
N ASN A 92 10.74 -10.52 -0.71
CA ASN A 92 10.73 -11.69 0.15
C ASN A 92 9.87 -11.48 1.41
N GLU A 93 8.78 -10.71 1.25
CA GLU A 93 7.83 -10.37 2.30
C GLU A 93 6.43 -10.75 1.81
N ARG A 94 5.70 -11.55 2.60
CA ARG A 94 4.42 -12.11 2.19
C ARG A 94 3.26 -11.30 2.76
N TYR A 95 2.44 -10.76 1.87
CA TYR A 95 1.22 -10.04 2.19
C TYR A 95 0.01 -10.96 2.01
N PRO A 96 -0.93 -11.00 2.96
CA PRO A 96 -2.15 -11.78 2.84
C PRO A 96 -3.14 -11.12 1.89
N VAL A 97 -3.71 -11.90 0.97
CA VAL A 97 -4.80 -11.46 0.08
C VAL A 97 -6.11 -12.08 0.53
N TYR A 98 -7.13 -11.25 0.65
CA TYR A 98 -8.46 -11.64 1.13
C TYR A 98 -9.51 -11.55 0.04
N ALA A 99 -10.44 -12.50 0.02
CA ALA A 99 -11.65 -12.43 -0.77
C ALA A 99 -12.65 -11.41 -0.18
N ALA A 100 -13.72 -11.13 -0.92
CA ALA A 100 -14.76 -10.17 -0.50
C ALA A 100 -15.45 -10.54 0.83
N ASP A 101 -15.52 -11.84 1.14
CA ASP A 101 -16.04 -12.37 2.39
C ASP A 101 -15.01 -12.39 3.54
N ARG A 102 -13.83 -11.81 3.31
CA ARG A 102 -12.69 -11.75 4.24
C ARG A 102 -11.98 -13.08 4.47
N GLN A 103 -12.22 -14.09 3.63
CA GLN A 103 -11.41 -15.30 3.67
C GLN A 103 -9.99 -15.00 3.16
N HIS A 104 -8.97 -15.43 3.90
CA HIS A 104 -7.58 -15.39 3.44
C HIS A 104 -7.36 -16.45 2.37
N ILE A 105 -7.16 -16.02 1.13
CA ILE A 105 -7.20 -16.91 -0.04
C ILE A 105 -5.81 -17.33 -0.51
N PHE A 106 -4.80 -16.46 -0.44
CA PHE A 106 -3.39 -16.77 -0.73
C PHE A 106 -2.47 -15.66 -0.18
N ASN A 107 -1.16 -15.87 -0.27
CA ASN A 107 -0.15 -14.83 -0.02
C ASN A 107 0.52 -14.38 -1.31
N VAL A 108 0.95 -13.11 -1.36
CA VAL A 108 1.71 -12.54 -2.47
C VAL A 108 2.96 -11.82 -1.95
N ASP A 109 4.05 -11.79 -2.73
CA ASP A 109 5.20 -10.94 -2.39
C ASP A 109 4.78 -9.45 -2.40
N GLY A 110 5.35 -8.65 -1.50
CA GLY A 110 5.08 -7.21 -1.41
C GLY A 110 5.23 -6.47 -2.74
N SER A 111 6.16 -6.91 -3.61
CA SER A 111 6.32 -6.34 -4.96
C SER A 111 5.14 -6.57 -5.90
N GLY A 112 4.34 -7.61 -5.65
CA GLY A 112 3.21 -8.02 -6.46
C GLY A 112 1.86 -7.46 -6.04
N VAL A 113 1.75 -6.89 -4.83
CA VAL A 113 0.49 -6.38 -4.27
C VAL A 113 -0.18 -5.37 -5.21
N ASP A 114 0.56 -4.34 -5.62
CA ASP A 114 0.07 -3.29 -6.52
C ASP A 114 -0.22 -3.82 -7.93
N VAL A 115 0.56 -4.82 -8.38
CA VAL A 115 0.44 -5.39 -9.74
C VAL A 115 -0.90 -6.10 -9.91
N ILE A 116 -1.34 -6.82 -8.89
CA ILE A 116 -2.62 -7.55 -8.92
C ILE A 116 -3.78 -6.72 -8.36
N GLY A 117 -3.53 -5.46 -7.95
CA GLY A 117 -4.53 -4.60 -7.33
C GLY A 117 -5.07 -5.14 -6.01
N ALA A 118 -4.27 -5.91 -5.26
CA ALA A 118 -4.69 -6.46 -3.99
C ALA A 118 -4.78 -5.35 -2.94
N ARG A 119 -5.81 -5.42 -2.09
CA ARG A 119 -5.91 -4.52 -0.93
C ARG A 119 -4.84 -4.89 0.10
N SER A 120 -3.93 -3.96 0.37
CA SER A 120 -3.00 -4.02 1.49
C SER A 120 -3.54 -3.27 2.71
N PHE A 121 -2.96 -3.57 3.86
CA PHE A 121 -3.25 -2.93 5.12
C PHE A 121 -1.94 -2.49 5.74
N ALA A 122 -1.88 -1.27 6.27
CA ALA A 122 -0.74 -0.75 6.99
C ALA A 122 -1.20 -0.17 8.34
N VAL A 123 -0.30 -0.21 9.32
CA VAL A 123 -0.54 0.38 10.64
C VAL A 123 0.26 1.67 10.77
N TYR A 124 -0.42 2.71 11.24
CA TYR A 124 0.15 4.03 11.42
C TYR A 124 0.07 4.42 12.89
N LEU A 125 1.21 4.82 13.47
CA LEU A 125 1.28 5.30 14.84
C LEU A 125 1.56 6.81 14.84
N THR A 126 0.72 7.56 15.55
CA THR A 126 1.01 8.98 15.86
C THR A 126 1.43 9.06 17.31
N ALA A 127 2.71 9.34 17.55
CA ALA A 127 3.24 9.52 18.89
C ALA A 127 3.55 10.99 19.18
N TRP A 128 3.29 11.44 20.40
CA TRP A 128 3.60 12.80 20.85
C TRP A 128 4.00 12.84 22.32
N THR A 129 4.63 13.94 22.72
CA THR A 129 4.88 14.30 24.12
C THR A 129 4.52 15.76 24.35
N ASN A 130 4.13 16.11 25.58
CA ASN A 130 3.91 17.49 25.98
C ASN A 130 5.17 18.02 26.66
N THR A 131 5.66 19.17 26.21
CA THR A 131 6.77 19.89 26.84
C THR A 131 6.31 21.26 27.33
N SER A 132 7.16 21.98 28.04
CA SER A 132 6.92 23.38 28.43
C SER A 132 6.70 24.31 27.21
N GLU A 133 7.13 23.91 26.02
CA GLU A 133 6.95 24.64 24.77
C GLU A 133 5.72 24.19 23.96
N GLY A 134 4.92 23.26 24.49
CA GLY A 134 3.75 22.68 23.84
C GLY A 134 3.95 21.24 23.39
N ARG A 135 3.02 20.76 22.55
CA ARG A 135 3.03 19.37 22.06
C ARG A 135 4.08 19.19 20.97
N LYS A 136 4.93 18.19 21.12
CA LYS A 136 5.92 17.77 20.12
C LYS A 136 5.53 16.39 19.59
N TYR A 137 5.61 16.21 18.27
CA TYR A 137 5.30 14.94 17.60
C TYR A 137 6.59 14.23 17.21
N TRP A 138 6.59 12.91 17.34
CA TRP A 138 7.67 12.09 16.80
C TRP A 138 7.46 11.96 15.29
N VAL A 139 8.40 12.48 14.51
CA VAL A 139 8.37 12.41 13.04
C VAL A 139 9.55 11.56 12.59
N GLN A 140 9.26 10.39 12.03
CA GLN A 140 10.28 9.49 11.50
C GLN A 140 10.91 10.08 10.22
N ARG A 141 12.22 9.97 10.10
CA ARG A 141 12.93 10.23 8.85
C ARG A 141 13.19 8.92 8.12
N ARG A 142 12.92 8.88 6.81
CA ARG A 142 13.07 7.65 6.02
C ARG A 142 14.54 7.36 5.74
N GLY A 143 14.88 6.07 5.73
CA GLY A 143 16.20 5.61 5.33
C GLY A 143 16.49 5.94 3.85
N TRP A 144 17.75 6.28 3.57
CA TRP A 144 18.19 6.71 2.24
C TRP A 144 18.08 5.63 1.16
N ASN A 145 18.04 4.37 1.59
CA ASN A 145 18.01 3.18 0.75
C ASN A 145 16.60 2.61 0.52
N LYS A 146 15.53 3.26 1.01
CA LYS A 146 14.16 2.77 0.78
C LYS A 146 13.76 2.94 -0.70
N THR A 147 13.16 1.90 -1.28
CA THR A 147 12.79 1.80 -2.70
C THR A 147 11.76 2.84 -3.15
N LEU A 148 10.79 3.17 -2.28
CA LEU A 148 9.76 4.17 -2.53
C LEU A 148 10.03 5.41 -1.69
N LEU A 149 10.04 6.56 -2.36
CA LEU A 149 10.27 7.90 -1.80
C LEU A 149 11.60 8.00 -1.02
N PRO A 150 12.77 7.79 -1.67
CA PRO A 150 14.06 8.03 -1.04
C PRO A 150 14.25 9.52 -0.72
N GLU A 151 14.97 9.85 0.36
CA GLU A 151 15.31 11.25 0.70
C GLU A 151 16.05 11.98 -0.46
N SER A 152 16.63 11.25 -1.43
CA SER A 152 17.47 11.76 -2.52
C SER A 152 16.75 12.34 -3.73
N ASN A 153 15.41 12.44 -3.77
CA ASN A 153 14.70 13.21 -4.81
C ASN A 153 14.79 14.75 -4.58
N GLN A 154 15.98 15.23 -4.18
CA GLN A 154 16.35 16.63 -3.92
C GLN A 154 16.51 17.48 -5.19
N GLY A 155 15.72 17.17 -6.22
CA GLY A 155 15.54 18.00 -7.43
C GLY A 155 14.08 18.15 -7.87
N ALA A 156 13.16 17.38 -7.29
CA ALA A 156 11.73 17.67 -7.35
C ALA A 156 11.38 18.50 -6.11
N PRO A 157 10.46 19.47 -6.16
CA PRO A 157 10.00 20.22 -5.00
C PRO A 157 9.17 19.29 -4.11
N ALA A 158 9.80 18.32 -3.47
CA ALA A 158 9.18 17.44 -2.50
C ALA A 158 9.27 18.10 -1.12
N TYR A 159 8.32 19.01 -0.89
CA TYR A 159 7.59 19.16 0.37
C TYR A 159 8.43 19.28 1.66
N THR A 160 9.23 20.34 1.77
CA THR A 160 9.61 20.94 3.07
C THR A 160 8.45 21.76 3.63
N HIS A 161 7.30 21.14 3.90
CA HIS A 161 6.21 21.78 4.64
C HIS A 161 5.59 20.77 5.60
N HIS A 162 5.11 21.28 6.73
CA HIS A 162 4.44 20.55 7.80
C HIS A 162 3.15 19.88 7.32
N THR A 163 3.28 18.80 6.56
CA THR A 163 2.21 17.88 6.23
C THR A 163 2.58 16.55 6.85
N GLN A 164 1.73 16.09 7.79
CA GLN A 164 1.79 14.74 8.33
C GLN A 164 1.60 13.77 7.17
N TYR A 165 2.69 13.40 6.53
CA TYR A 165 2.72 12.18 5.76
C TYR A 165 2.67 11.05 6.79
N VAL A 166 1.61 10.27 6.65
CA VAL A 166 1.25 9.15 7.50
C VAL A 166 2.18 8.00 7.11
N TYR A 167 3.12 7.67 7.99
CA TYR A 167 4.19 6.70 7.73
C TYR A 167 3.96 5.40 8.49
N GLU A 168 4.16 4.30 7.79
CA GLU A 168 4.23 2.96 8.36
C GLU A 168 5.35 2.93 9.41
N ILE A 169 4.98 2.65 10.65
CA ILE A 169 5.94 2.44 11.73
C ILE A 169 6.03 0.93 11.90
N GLU A 170 7.08 0.35 11.31
CA GLU A 170 7.65 -0.87 11.85
C GLU A 170 8.39 -0.46 13.13
N LEU A 171 7.85 -0.86 14.28
CA LEU A 171 8.66 -0.87 15.49
C LEU A 171 9.78 -1.87 15.21
N ASP A 172 11.03 -1.43 15.29
CA ASP A 172 12.18 -2.32 15.27
C ASP A 172 11.90 -3.45 16.28
N GLU A 173 12.11 -4.72 15.92
CA GLU A 173 11.73 -5.87 16.78
C GLU A 173 12.41 -5.79 18.16
N ASP A 174 13.50 -5.01 18.27
CA ASP A 174 14.26 -4.77 19.49
C ASP A 174 13.85 -3.49 20.26
N TYR A 175 12.90 -2.68 19.78
CA TYR A 175 12.50 -1.44 20.43
C TYR A 175 11.46 -1.68 21.53
N THR A 176 11.94 -1.81 22.76
CA THR A 176 11.08 -1.87 23.96
C THR A 176 10.64 -0.48 24.39
N LEU A 177 9.33 -0.23 24.37
CA LEU A 177 8.72 0.90 25.09
C LEU A 177 8.91 0.67 26.59
N SER A 178 9.99 1.23 27.16
CA SER A 178 10.19 1.25 28.60
C SER A 178 9.30 2.33 29.23
N GLY A 179 8.05 1.95 29.54
CA GLY A 179 7.09 2.80 30.22
C GLY A 179 6.14 1.95 31.06
N SER A 180 6.14 2.18 32.36
CA SER A 180 5.35 1.50 33.40
C SER A 180 3.86 1.38 33.08
N THR A 181 3.30 0.17 33.23
CA THR A 181 1.88 -0.17 33.09
C THR A 181 0.99 0.27 34.26
N GLU A 182 1.20 1.47 34.82
CA GLU A 182 0.37 1.99 35.91
C GLU A 182 -0.14 3.39 35.59
N GLU A 183 -1.31 3.46 34.95
CA GLU A 183 -2.42 4.41 35.22
C GLU A 183 -3.42 4.33 34.05
N VAL A 184 -4.30 3.33 34.09
CA VAL A 184 -5.60 3.42 33.43
C VAL A 184 -6.60 3.79 34.52
N ALA A 185 -6.58 5.07 34.91
CA ALA A 185 -7.58 5.63 35.81
C ALA A 185 -8.74 6.18 34.98
N GLU A 186 -9.90 5.57 35.22
CA GLU A 186 -11.27 5.95 34.89
C GLU A 186 -11.51 7.38 34.36
N PHE A 187 -12.06 7.47 33.15
CA PHE A 187 -12.74 8.67 32.65
C PHE A 187 -14.17 8.29 32.26
N ASN A 188 -15.03 8.18 33.27
CA ASN A 188 -16.49 8.26 33.10
C ASN A 188 -17.01 9.27 34.14
N SER A 189 -17.29 10.48 33.68
CA SER A 189 -18.20 11.44 34.31
C SER A 189 -18.91 12.23 33.24
#